data_AF-A0A975Y331-F1
#
_entry.id   AF-A0A975Y331-F1
#
_cell.length_a   1.000
_cell.length_b   1.000
_cell.length_c   1.000
_cell.angle_alpha   90.00
_cell.angle_beta   90.00
_cell.angle_gamma   90.00
#
_symmetry.space_group_name_H-M   'P 1'
#
loop_
_entity.id
_entity.type
_entity.pdbx_description
1 polymer ?
#
loop_
_entity_poly.entity_id
_entity_poly.type
_entity_poly.pdbx_seq_one_letter_code
_entity_poly.pdbx_strand_id
1 'polypeptide(L)'
;MTRTGTIVRFDFVGSKGVTDTVYNYANIDGIKGFTGQIKELRNKALQTVNEEYQADKLQKIILREEGDGAYLIFDKVDEAHQFAQYLLCNEKFWPFRIGAATGEITQDIGGELVGNPIAIAQRLEAYGAETGCFCIDTATYNALSPDLQNKYSQKTVQGKKSDNENIQAWHCQMIAKDNLRFPNQHNTKISPDTGLKVLRYLDYRPNEEYFKKIIDLKESAFLVQASNVKIQDWLIERLIYNIPNSLHTNPYFINFQSYAIRGNLEDFWQEFTTISTVENPTQESIIEDLANLCQNKPIIIIMRQLNFLDQPTINIILDFWENLVQQVRSLENRKIQSRLVLLMVVEPKDFKNKFCTPENKFNFIKLSENKVRRIIQQKNPQPQDVFLLSSVEKISSDDIQTWLEKNEVLSCLNLNDSYIDKLLNNIIPCWSDIPENVLTNICESIFTFTNGLAEIEAKWRY
;
A
#
# COMPACT_ATOMS: atom_id res chain seq x y z
N MET A 1 10.57 46.16 -14.57
CA MET A 1 11.84 45.85 -13.87
C MET A 1 12.52 44.71 -14.62
N THR A 2 13.78 44.87 -15.02
CA THR A 2 14.54 43.82 -15.72
C THR A 2 15.49 43.15 -14.73
N ARG A 3 15.52 41.81 -14.70
CA ARG A 3 16.50 41.04 -13.94
C ARG A 3 17.01 39.87 -14.76
N THR A 4 18.25 39.46 -14.51
CA THR A 4 18.77 38.19 -15.03
C THR A 4 18.42 37.09 -14.05
N GLY A 5 17.95 35.95 -14.55
CA GLY A 5 17.65 34.79 -13.73
C GLY A 5 17.60 33.49 -14.54
N THR A 6 17.56 32.38 -13.84
CA THR A 6 17.45 31.04 -14.43
C THR A 6 16.02 30.55 -14.28
N ILE A 7 15.33 30.39 -15.41
CA ILE A 7 13.99 29.82 -15.44
C ILE A 7 14.09 28.30 -15.46
N VAL A 8 13.35 27.64 -14.58
CA VAL A 8 13.16 26.19 -14.59
C VAL A 8 11.70 25.89 -14.87
N ARG A 9 11.43 25.01 -15.84
CA ARG A 9 10.12 24.37 -16.05
C ARG A 9 10.29 22.89 -15.81
N PHE A 10 9.42 22.32 -14.98
CA PHE A 10 9.34 20.87 -14.79
C PHE A 10 7.91 20.38 -14.99
N ASP A 11 7.73 19.21 -15.59
CA ASP A 11 6.44 18.63 -15.97
C ASP A 11 6.38 17.15 -15.62
N PHE A 12 5.24 16.66 -15.13
CA PHE A 12 5.09 15.26 -14.76
C PHE A 12 4.78 14.41 -15.99
N VAL A 13 5.64 13.42 -16.26
CA VAL A 13 5.51 12.56 -17.44
C VAL A 13 4.34 11.60 -17.27
N GLY A 14 3.46 11.59 -18.26
CA GLY A 14 2.30 10.71 -18.26
C GLY A 14 1.16 11.19 -17.36
N SER A 15 1.20 12.46 -16.93
CA SER A 15 0.18 13.02 -16.05
C SER A 15 -1.22 12.74 -16.54
N LYS A 16 -1.54 13.00 -17.81
CA LYS A 16 -2.86 12.71 -18.40
C LYS A 16 -3.38 11.30 -18.07
N GLY A 17 -2.56 10.26 -18.24
CA GLY A 17 -2.98 8.88 -17.94
C GLY A 17 -3.20 8.66 -16.44
N VAL A 18 -2.37 9.27 -15.60
CA VAL A 18 -2.52 9.23 -14.14
C VAL A 18 -3.75 10.03 -13.69
N THR A 19 -3.99 11.24 -14.22
CA THR A 19 -5.17 12.04 -13.89
C THR A 19 -6.45 11.38 -14.34
N ASP A 20 -6.49 10.79 -15.54
CA ASP A 20 -7.67 10.05 -16.01
C ASP A 20 -7.96 8.86 -15.07
N THR A 21 -6.92 8.13 -14.66
CA THR A 21 -7.04 7.02 -13.70
C THR A 21 -7.54 7.53 -12.35
N VAL A 22 -6.87 8.51 -11.76
CA VAL A 22 -7.22 9.09 -10.46
C VAL A 22 -8.65 9.67 -10.48
N TYR A 23 -9.05 10.32 -11.58
CA TYR A 23 -10.40 10.84 -11.74
C TYR A 23 -11.44 9.72 -11.74
N ASN A 24 -11.20 8.64 -12.46
CA ASN A 24 -12.13 7.52 -12.53
C ASN A 24 -12.33 6.81 -11.18
N TYR A 25 -11.32 6.85 -10.29
CA TYR A 25 -11.39 6.18 -8.97
C TYR A 25 -11.77 7.12 -7.82
N ALA A 26 -11.31 8.37 -7.84
CA ALA A 26 -11.39 9.30 -6.71
C ALA A 26 -11.96 10.68 -7.10
N ASN A 27 -12.52 10.80 -8.31
CA ASN A 27 -13.14 12.01 -8.84
C ASN A 27 -12.19 13.22 -8.78
N ILE A 28 -12.76 14.42 -8.72
CA ILE A 28 -12.00 15.68 -8.69
C ILE A 28 -11.14 15.84 -7.43
N ASP A 29 -11.53 15.23 -6.31
CA ASP A 29 -10.79 15.35 -5.06
C ASP A 29 -9.52 14.49 -5.08
N GLY A 30 -9.55 13.35 -5.78
CA GLY A 30 -8.34 12.59 -6.11
C GLY A 30 -7.33 13.42 -6.92
N ILE A 31 -7.78 14.14 -7.94
CA ILE A 31 -6.91 15.02 -8.74
C ILE A 31 -6.31 16.13 -7.87
N LYS A 32 -7.10 16.75 -6.98
CA LYS A 32 -6.60 17.75 -6.03
C LYS A 32 -5.55 17.16 -5.09
N GLY A 33 -5.78 15.94 -4.59
CA GLY A 33 -4.80 15.23 -3.77
C GLY A 33 -3.49 14.98 -4.51
N PHE A 34 -3.56 14.46 -5.74
CA PHE A 34 -2.39 14.19 -6.58
C PHE A 34 -1.58 15.46 -6.90
N THR A 35 -2.25 16.50 -7.39
CA THR A 35 -1.62 17.81 -7.65
C THR A 35 -1.07 18.44 -6.37
N GLY A 36 -1.74 18.23 -5.24
CA GLY A 36 -1.27 18.62 -3.91
C GLY A 36 0.07 17.96 -3.54
N GLN A 37 0.23 16.67 -3.81
CA GLN A 37 1.49 15.94 -3.56
C GLN A 37 2.64 16.46 -4.42
N ILE A 38 2.40 16.76 -5.70
CA ILE A 38 3.41 17.38 -6.58
C ILE A 38 3.84 18.74 -6.03
N LYS A 39 2.90 19.57 -5.58
CA LYS A 39 3.19 20.87 -4.97
C LYS A 39 3.98 20.73 -3.67
N GLU A 40 3.60 19.78 -2.82
CA GLU A 40 4.33 19.49 -1.58
C GLU A 40 5.78 19.07 -1.86
N LEU A 41 5.97 18.16 -2.82
CA LEU A 41 7.30 17.71 -3.23
C LEU A 41 8.15 18.86 -3.78
N ARG A 42 7.60 19.68 -4.68
CA ARG A 42 8.26 20.90 -5.17
C ARG A 42 8.67 21.81 -4.03
N ASN A 43 7.79 22.05 -3.07
CA ASN A 43 8.08 22.94 -1.95
C ASN A 43 9.20 22.37 -1.05
N LYS A 44 9.21 21.06 -0.80
CA LYS A 44 10.32 20.38 -0.10
C LYS A 44 11.64 20.50 -0.87
N ALA A 45 11.61 20.35 -2.19
CA ALA A 45 12.77 20.54 -3.04
C ALA A 45 13.33 21.96 -2.94
N LEU A 46 12.46 22.97 -2.99
CA LEU A 46 12.86 24.38 -2.81
C LEU A 46 13.48 24.64 -1.43
N GLN A 47 12.86 24.12 -0.35
CA GLN A 47 13.39 24.27 1.00
C GLN A 47 14.77 23.61 1.18
N THR A 48 15.05 22.53 0.45
CA THR A 48 16.36 21.87 0.49
C THR A 48 17.46 22.68 -0.19
N VAL A 49 17.11 23.43 -1.24
CA VAL A 49 18.06 24.32 -1.93
C VAL A 49 18.39 25.53 -1.07
N ASN A 50 17.39 26.09 -0.39
CA ASN A 50 17.58 27.24 0.48
C ASN A 50 16.51 27.25 1.57
N GLU A 51 16.94 27.11 2.84
CA GLU A 51 16.05 27.13 4.00
C GLU A 51 15.24 28.43 4.12
N GLU A 52 15.74 29.52 3.53
CA GLU A 52 15.01 30.78 3.47
C GLU A 52 13.80 30.75 2.53
N TYR A 53 13.64 29.74 1.68
CA TYR A 53 12.47 29.56 0.80
C TYR A 53 11.25 29.07 1.59
N GLN A 54 10.87 29.84 2.60
CA GLN A 54 9.67 29.69 3.42
C GLN A 54 8.42 30.15 2.64
N ALA A 55 7.24 29.83 3.18
CA ALA A 55 5.95 29.98 2.50
C ALA A 55 5.69 31.39 1.93
N ASP A 56 6.19 32.44 2.59
CA ASP A 56 6.07 33.84 2.20
C ASP A 56 7.03 34.25 1.06
N LYS A 57 8.18 33.59 0.92
CA LYS A 57 9.15 33.83 -0.15
C LYS A 57 8.94 32.93 -1.38
N LEU A 58 8.20 31.82 -1.25
CA LEU A 58 7.89 30.94 -2.39
C LEU A 58 7.23 31.68 -3.56
N GLN A 59 6.42 32.70 -3.29
CA GLN A 59 5.77 33.52 -4.33
C GLN A 59 6.76 34.33 -5.19
N LYS A 60 7.99 34.55 -4.72
CA LYS A 60 9.03 35.25 -5.51
C LYS A 60 9.75 34.32 -6.49
N ILE A 61 9.66 33.02 -6.26
CA ILE A 61 10.34 31.95 -7.00
C ILE A 61 9.35 31.29 -7.97
N ILE A 62 8.14 30.99 -7.50
CA ILE A 62 7.10 30.37 -8.31
C ILE A 62 6.47 31.44 -9.19
N LEU A 63 6.81 31.42 -10.48
CA LEU A 63 6.28 32.38 -11.45
C LEU A 63 4.86 32.02 -11.88
N ARG A 64 4.64 30.73 -12.12
CA ARG A 64 3.36 30.19 -12.60
C ARG A 64 3.23 28.72 -12.23
N GLU A 65 2.05 28.33 -11.77
CA GLU A 65 1.68 26.93 -11.60
C GLU A 65 0.87 26.45 -12.81
N GLU A 66 1.13 25.23 -13.28
CA GLU A 66 0.42 24.62 -14.40
C GLU A 66 0.09 23.17 -14.07
N GLY A 67 -1.03 22.94 -13.38
CA GLY A 67 -1.50 21.58 -13.07
C GLY A 67 -0.46 20.74 -12.31
N ASP A 68 0.22 19.88 -13.06
CA ASP A 68 1.25 18.91 -12.65
C ASP A 68 2.70 19.45 -12.80
N GLY A 69 2.87 20.72 -13.13
CA GLY A 69 4.17 21.38 -13.25
C GLY A 69 4.16 22.85 -12.83
N ALA A 70 5.33 23.49 -12.93
CA ALA A 70 5.47 24.92 -12.62
C ALA A 70 6.66 25.58 -13.32
N TYR A 71 6.61 26.90 -13.42
CA TYR A 71 7.73 27.76 -13.76
C TYR A 71 8.32 28.36 -12.50
N LEU A 72 9.62 28.19 -12.33
CA LEU A 72 10.39 28.70 -11.20
C LEU A 72 11.49 29.63 -11.71
N ILE A 73 11.92 30.58 -10.89
CA ILE A 73 13.09 31.42 -11.15
C ILE A 73 14.10 31.33 -10.01
N PHE A 74 15.37 31.13 -10.38
CA PHE A 74 16.50 31.11 -9.47
C PHE A 74 17.48 32.21 -9.84
N ASP A 75 18.06 32.86 -8.83
CA ASP A 75 19.10 33.87 -9.05
C ASP A 75 20.45 33.22 -9.39
N LYS A 76 20.67 31.95 -8.98
CA LYS A 76 21.86 31.17 -9.29
C LYS A 76 21.51 29.87 -10.02
N VAL A 77 22.33 29.51 -11.00
CA VAL A 77 22.14 28.25 -11.76
C VAL A 77 22.35 27.01 -10.89
N ASP A 78 23.32 27.06 -9.98
CA ASP A 78 23.63 25.93 -9.10
C ASP A 78 22.44 25.57 -8.18
N GLU A 79 21.66 26.57 -7.75
CA GLU A 79 20.42 26.38 -6.98
C GLU A 79 19.34 25.67 -7.83
N ALA A 80 19.21 26.05 -9.11
CA ALA A 80 18.32 25.37 -10.05
C ALA A 80 18.73 23.90 -10.28
N HIS A 81 20.03 23.61 -10.33
CA HIS A 81 20.55 22.25 -10.42
C HIS A 81 20.21 21.42 -9.18
N GLN A 82 20.45 21.96 -7.99
CA GLN A 82 20.13 21.28 -6.72
C GLN A 82 18.63 21.01 -6.60
N PHE A 83 17.78 21.97 -7.01
CA PHE A 83 16.34 21.79 -7.07
C PHE A 83 15.96 20.60 -7.96
N ALA A 84 16.48 20.57 -9.20
CA ALA A 84 16.21 19.50 -10.15
C ALA A 84 16.70 18.15 -9.60
N GLN A 85 17.88 18.12 -8.97
CA GLN A 85 18.44 16.92 -8.37
C GLN A 85 17.55 16.38 -7.26
N TYR A 86 17.08 17.23 -6.35
CA TYR A 86 16.15 16.80 -5.30
C TYR A 86 14.84 16.31 -5.89
N LEU A 87 14.26 17.08 -6.82
CA LEU A 87 12.96 16.74 -7.41
C LEU A 87 12.99 15.37 -8.10
N LEU A 88 14.11 15.05 -8.77
CA LEU A 88 14.30 13.80 -9.50
C LEU A 88 14.75 12.64 -8.60
N CYS A 89 15.63 12.88 -7.64
CA CYS A 89 16.23 11.82 -6.81
C CYS A 89 15.54 11.61 -5.45
N ASN A 90 14.30 12.09 -5.28
CA ASN A 90 13.58 11.90 -4.02
C ASN A 90 13.07 10.45 -3.83
N GLU A 91 12.74 10.10 -2.59
CA GLU A 91 12.30 8.76 -2.14
C GLU A 91 11.12 8.18 -2.93
N LYS A 92 10.23 9.04 -3.42
CA LYS A 92 9.16 8.64 -4.33
C LYS A 92 9.64 8.99 -5.73
N PHE A 93 10.00 8.01 -6.54
CA PHE A 93 10.41 8.32 -7.91
C PHE A 93 9.23 8.98 -8.67
N TRP A 94 9.31 10.30 -8.90
CA TRP A 94 8.34 11.03 -9.72
C TRP A 94 8.97 11.26 -11.09
N PRO A 95 8.39 10.71 -12.18
CA PRO A 95 8.95 10.87 -13.51
C PRO A 95 8.72 12.30 -14.01
N PHE A 96 9.63 13.23 -13.69
CA PHE A 96 9.58 14.58 -14.25
C PHE A 96 10.51 14.72 -15.47
N ARG A 97 10.13 15.61 -16.39
CA ARG A 97 11.03 16.26 -17.35
C ARG A 97 11.33 17.66 -16.84
N ILE A 98 12.59 18.09 -16.92
CA ILE A 98 13.00 19.40 -16.42
C ILE A 98 13.86 20.11 -17.47
N GLY A 99 13.44 21.31 -17.85
CA GLY A 99 14.15 22.23 -18.73
C GLY A 99 14.51 23.54 -18.03
N ALA A 100 15.69 24.10 -18.30
CA ALA A 100 16.05 25.43 -17.80
C ALA A 100 16.84 26.30 -18.79
N ALA A 101 16.70 27.62 -18.63
CA ALA A 101 17.39 28.62 -19.44
C ALA A 101 17.68 29.87 -18.61
N THR A 102 18.82 30.51 -18.88
CA THR A 102 19.29 31.69 -18.15
C THR A 102 19.31 32.90 -19.07
N GLY A 103 18.77 34.02 -18.60
CA GLY A 103 18.86 35.28 -19.33
C GLY A 103 18.04 36.39 -18.70
N GLU A 104 17.88 37.49 -19.43
CA GLU A 104 17.11 38.64 -18.99
C GLU A 104 15.60 38.39 -19.07
N ILE A 105 14.91 38.83 -18.03
CA ILE A 105 13.48 38.70 -17.88
C ILE A 105 12.96 40.05 -17.40
N THR A 106 11.91 40.53 -18.04
CA THR A 106 11.29 41.81 -17.71
C THR A 106 9.89 41.54 -17.22
N GLN A 107 9.49 42.25 -16.16
CA GLN A 107 8.10 42.29 -15.75
C GLN A 107 7.34 43.33 -16.59
N ASP A 108 6.25 42.90 -17.22
CA ASP A 108 5.39 43.77 -18.01
C ASP A 108 4.47 44.63 -17.11
N ILE A 109 3.61 45.44 -17.72
CA ILE A 109 2.69 46.35 -17.02
C ILE A 109 1.61 45.57 -16.25
N GLY A 110 1.28 44.36 -16.67
CA GLY A 110 0.35 43.45 -15.99
C GLY A 110 0.96 42.66 -14.84
N GLY A 111 2.27 42.79 -14.63
CA GLY A 111 3.01 42.02 -13.63
C GLY A 111 3.47 40.65 -14.12
N GLU A 112 3.19 40.28 -15.36
CA GLU A 112 3.65 39.03 -15.97
C GLU A 112 5.12 39.14 -16.37
N LEU A 113 5.86 38.05 -16.17
CA LEU A 113 7.25 37.98 -16.59
C LEU A 113 7.32 37.57 -18.05
N VAL A 114 7.98 38.40 -18.86
CA VAL A 114 8.25 38.16 -20.28
C VAL A 114 9.75 38.06 -20.50
N GLY A 115 10.15 37.06 -21.29
CA GLY A 115 11.55 36.85 -21.63
C GLY A 115 11.74 35.61 -22.49
N ASN A 116 12.73 35.66 -23.38
CA ASN A 116 13.12 34.51 -24.20
C ASN A 116 13.50 33.26 -23.36
N PRO A 117 14.16 33.38 -22.18
CA PRO A 117 14.48 32.21 -21.34
C PRO A 117 13.26 31.37 -20.96
N ILE A 118 12.07 31.96 -20.79
CA ILE A 118 10.85 31.22 -20.46
C ILE A 118 10.49 30.27 -21.62
N ALA A 119 10.53 30.77 -22.86
CA ALA A 119 10.22 29.99 -24.05
C ALA A 119 11.29 28.93 -24.39
N ILE A 120 12.56 29.18 -24.01
CA ILE A 120 13.65 28.21 -24.14
C ILE A 120 13.49 27.10 -23.09
N ALA A 121 13.29 27.44 -21.82
CA ALA A 121 13.10 26.46 -20.75
C ALA A 121 11.92 25.52 -21.02
N GLN A 122 10.79 26.06 -21.48
CA GLN A 122 9.64 25.25 -21.91
C GLN A 122 9.98 24.33 -23.09
N ARG A 123 10.74 24.80 -24.09
CA ARG A 123 11.17 23.97 -25.22
C ARG A 123 12.11 22.85 -24.78
N LEU A 124 13.05 23.15 -23.90
CA LEU A 124 14.00 22.17 -23.38
C LEU A 124 13.29 21.12 -22.53
N GLU A 125 12.30 21.48 -21.73
CA GLU A 125 11.46 20.50 -21.02
C GLU A 125 10.70 19.62 -22.02
N ALA A 126 9.95 20.23 -22.93
CA ALA A 126 9.01 19.50 -23.79
C ALA A 126 9.72 18.57 -24.81
N TYR A 127 10.86 19.01 -25.35
CA TYR A 127 11.52 18.34 -26.49
C TYR A 127 12.97 17.91 -26.21
N GLY A 128 13.62 18.50 -25.19
CA GLY A 128 15.03 18.24 -24.90
C GLY A 128 15.25 17.22 -23.79
N ALA A 129 14.46 17.33 -22.71
CA ALA A 129 14.59 16.54 -21.50
C ALA A 129 13.96 15.16 -21.66
N GLU A 130 14.75 14.13 -21.37
CA GLU A 130 14.24 12.79 -21.10
C GLU A 130 13.71 12.73 -19.65
N THR A 131 12.86 11.74 -19.33
CA THR A 131 12.41 11.51 -17.95
C THR A 131 13.61 11.37 -17.02
N GLY A 132 13.59 12.00 -15.85
CA GLY A 132 14.67 11.91 -14.87
C GLY A 132 15.94 12.66 -15.25
N CYS A 133 15.82 13.62 -16.16
CA CYS A 133 16.93 14.40 -16.66
C CYS A 133 16.69 15.90 -16.50
N PHE A 134 17.80 16.63 -16.38
CA PHE A 134 17.80 18.08 -16.36
C PHE A 134 18.50 18.62 -17.62
N CYS A 135 17.73 19.28 -18.48
CA CYS A 135 18.17 19.81 -19.77
C CYS A 135 18.27 21.33 -19.73
N ILE A 136 19.41 21.90 -20.13
CA ILE A 136 19.70 23.32 -20.01
C ILE A 136 20.24 23.91 -21.31
N ASP A 137 20.10 25.22 -21.51
CA ASP A 137 20.70 25.91 -22.66
C ASP A 137 22.19 26.20 -22.46
N THR A 138 22.83 26.79 -23.47
CA THR A 138 24.25 27.13 -23.43
C THR A 138 24.57 28.23 -22.41
N ALA A 139 23.68 29.22 -22.23
CA ALA A 139 23.89 30.30 -21.27
C ALA A 139 23.86 29.77 -19.83
N THR A 140 22.90 28.90 -19.52
CA THR A 140 22.79 28.20 -18.23
C THR A 140 24.01 27.31 -17.99
N TYR A 141 24.44 26.52 -19.00
CA TYR A 141 25.63 25.67 -18.85
C TYR A 141 26.88 26.48 -18.52
N ASN A 142 27.12 27.59 -19.23
CA ASN A 142 28.29 28.44 -19.01
C ASN A 142 28.28 29.12 -17.63
N ALA A 143 27.10 29.28 -17.02
CA ALA A 143 26.93 29.88 -15.70
C ALA A 143 26.96 28.86 -14.54
N LEU A 144 27.04 27.55 -14.82
CA LEU A 144 27.28 26.52 -13.82
C LEU A 144 28.71 26.61 -13.26
N SER A 145 28.88 26.14 -12.01
CA SER A 145 30.21 25.84 -11.49
C SER A 145 30.94 24.76 -12.31
N PRO A 146 32.29 24.78 -12.36
CA PRO A 146 33.07 23.80 -13.13
C PRO A 146 32.76 22.33 -12.77
N ASP A 147 32.54 22.05 -11.50
CA ASP A 147 32.19 20.70 -11.02
C ASP A 147 30.85 20.20 -11.58
N LEU A 148 29.88 21.11 -11.73
CA LEU A 148 28.59 20.77 -12.33
C LEU A 148 28.69 20.67 -13.85
N GLN A 149 29.46 21.52 -14.53
CA GLN A 149 29.65 21.44 -15.99
C GLN A 149 30.13 20.05 -16.44
N ASN A 150 30.99 19.40 -15.65
CA ASN A 150 31.49 18.05 -15.92
C ASN A 150 30.42 16.95 -15.87
N LYS A 151 29.23 17.23 -15.31
CA LYS A 151 28.11 16.28 -15.23
C LYS A 151 27.19 16.33 -16.45
N TYR A 152 27.36 17.33 -17.32
CA TYR A 152 26.49 17.54 -18.47
C TYR A 152 27.14 17.05 -19.77
N SER A 153 26.29 16.56 -20.66
CA SER A 153 26.66 16.15 -22.02
C SER A 153 25.89 16.98 -23.04
N GLN A 154 26.56 17.38 -24.11
CA GLN A 154 25.93 18.20 -25.14
C GLN A 154 24.92 17.38 -25.96
N LYS A 155 23.78 17.98 -26.29
CA LYS A 155 22.72 17.41 -27.13
C LYS A 155 22.11 18.48 -28.03
N THR A 156 21.61 18.08 -29.19
CA THR A 156 20.84 18.95 -30.07
C THR A 156 19.35 18.69 -29.87
N VAL A 157 18.59 19.74 -29.58
CA VAL A 157 17.13 19.69 -29.43
C VAL A 157 16.50 20.25 -30.69
N GLN A 158 15.60 19.48 -31.30
CA GLN A 158 14.95 19.88 -32.54
C GLN A 158 14.07 21.12 -32.30
N GLY A 159 14.25 22.15 -33.13
CA GLY A 159 13.40 23.34 -33.13
C GLY A 159 11.97 23.04 -33.59
N LYS A 160 11.08 24.05 -33.50
CA LYS A 160 9.76 23.95 -34.16
C LYS A 160 9.96 23.75 -35.66
N LYS A 161 9.10 22.93 -36.28
CA LYS A 161 9.15 22.63 -37.73
C LYS A 161 9.17 23.87 -38.64
N SER A 162 8.70 25.02 -38.15
CA SER A 162 8.69 26.29 -38.89
C SER A 162 10.01 27.05 -38.87
N ASP A 163 10.86 26.82 -37.87
CA ASP A 163 11.96 27.74 -37.56
C ASP A 163 13.33 27.20 -37.97
N ASN A 164 13.48 25.91 -38.30
CA ASN A 164 14.75 25.23 -38.65
C ASN A 164 15.93 25.43 -37.67
N GLU A 165 15.74 26.15 -36.58
CA GLU A 165 16.76 26.44 -35.58
C GLU A 165 16.78 25.33 -34.53
N ASN A 166 17.72 24.41 -34.71
CA ASN A 166 18.09 23.48 -33.66
C ASN A 166 18.70 24.24 -32.48
N ILE A 167 18.27 23.91 -31.26
CA ILE A 167 18.83 24.50 -30.04
C ILE A 167 19.94 23.58 -29.54
N GLN A 168 21.12 24.16 -29.31
CA GLN A 168 22.20 23.48 -28.58
C GLN A 168 21.87 23.46 -27.09
N ALA A 169 21.76 22.26 -26.53
CA ALA A 169 21.42 22.03 -25.14
C ALA A 169 22.47 21.15 -24.46
N TRP A 170 22.40 21.11 -23.14
CA TRP A 170 23.23 20.31 -22.27
C TRP A 170 22.35 19.49 -21.34
N HIS A 171 22.68 18.22 -21.20
CA HIS A 171 21.86 17.24 -20.52
C HIS A 171 22.61 16.59 -19.36
N CYS A 172 22.03 16.65 -18.17
CA CYS A 172 22.51 15.93 -16.99
C CYS A 172 21.52 14.81 -16.64
N GLN A 173 22.00 13.57 -16.73
CA GLN A 173 21.27 12.39 -16.29
C GLN A 173 21.34 12.31 -14.76
N MET A 174 20.25 12.66 -14.06
CA MET A 174 20.25 12.68 -12.58
C MET A 174 19.89 11.33 -11.97
N ILE A 175 19.14 10.51 -12.72
CA ILE A 175 18.74 9.16 -12.33
C ILE A 175 19.26 8.19 -13.39
N ALA A 176 19.95 7.11 -13.02
CA ALA A 176 20.44 6.13 -14.00
C ALA A 176 19.30 5.61 -14.90
N LYS A 177 19.53 5.42 -16.21
CA LYS A 177 18.50 4.91 -17.14
C LYS A 177 17.90 3.57 -16.71
N ASP A 178 18.66 2.76 -15.98
CA ASP A 178 18.19 1.49 -15.42
C ASP A 178 17.23 1.70 -14.23
N ASN A 179 17.27 2.86 -13.58
CA ASN A 179 16.31 3.31 -12.57
C ASN A 179 15.09 4.02 -13.21
N LEU A 180 15.18 4.45 -14.48
CA LEU A 180 14.08 5.05 -15.25
C LEU A 180 13.16 4.02 -15.91
N ARG A 181 13.57 2.75 -15.96
CA ARG A 181 12.69 1.68 -16.43
C ARG A 181 11.65 1.40 -15.36
N PHE A 182 10.40 1.76 -15.64
CA PHE A 182 9.27 0.94 -15.18
C PHE A 182 9.66 -0.53 -15.41
N PRO A 183 9.51 -1.43 -14.43
CA PRO A 183 10.10 -2.76 -14.49
C PRO A 183 9.38 -3.58 -15.57
N ASN A 184 9.84 -3.50 -16.81
CA ASN A 184 9.42 -4.38 -17.91
C ASN A 184 10.60 -5.22 -18.41
N GLN A 185 11.70 -5.32 -17.66
CA GLN A 185 12.82 -6.20 -18.03
C GLN A 185 12.70 -7.62 -17.47
N HIS A 186 11.73 -7.89 -16.60
CA HIS A 186 11.34 -9.26 -16.25
C HIS A 186 10.12 -9.62 -17.11
N ASN A 187 10.36 -10.36 -18.19
CA ASN A 187 9.36 -10.75 -19.20
C ASN A 187 8.25 -11.70 -18.68
N THR A 188 8.24 -12.02 -17.40
CA THR A 188 7.22 -12.86 -16.78
C THR A 188 6.28 -11.97 -15.99
N LYS A 189 5.22 -11.49 -16.66
CA LYS A 189 4.06 -10.90 -16.00
C LYS A 189 3.57 -11.89 -14.94
N ILE A 190 3.76 -11.55 -13.66
CA ILE A 190 3.25 -12.34 -12.55
C ILE A 190 1.72 -12.31 -12.64
N SER A 191 1.06 -13.46 -12.55
CA SER A 191 -0.40 -13.47 -12.51
C SER A 191 -0.88 -13.02 -11.13
N PRO A 192 -2.08 -12.41 -11.01
CA PRO A 192 -2.67 -12.09 -9.70
C PRO A 192 -2.74 -13.29 -8.75
N ASP A 193 -2.95 -14.52 -9.26
CA ASP A 193 -2.93 -15.74 -8.44
C ASP A 193 -1.54 -16.04 -7.87
N THR A 194 -0.51 -15.85 -8.69
CA THR A 194 0.87 -16.02 -8.26
C THR A 194 1.24 -14.94 -7.26
N GLY A 195 0.90 -13.68 -7.52
CA GLY A 195 1.14 -12.57 -6.59
C GLY A 195 0.47 -12.81 -5.23
N LEU A 196 -0.80 -13.26 -5.23
CA LEU A 196 -1.51 -13.65 -4.01
C LEU A 196 -0.78 -14.78 -3.27
N LYS A 197 -0.43 -15.86 -3.98
CA LYS A 197 0.31 -16.98 -3.40
C LYS A 197 1.63 -16.52 -2.77
N VAL A 198 2.38 -15.65 -3.44
CA VAL A 198 3.68 -15.18 -2.97
C VAL A 198 3.54 -14.26 -1.75
N LEU A 199 2.54 -13.38 -1.72
CA LEU A 199 2.29 -12.49 -0.58
C LEU A 199 1.96 -13.23 0.72
N ARG A 200 1.45 -14.46 0.64
CA ARG A 200 1.20 -15.27 1.85
C ARG A 200 2.47 -15.56 2.64
N TYR A 201 3.63 -15.58 1.98
CA TYR A 201 4.91 -15.82 2.62
C TYR A 201 5.51 -14.59 3.32
N LEU A 202 4.94 -13.39 3.11
CA LEU A 202 5.42 -12.15 3.70
C LEU A 202 5.33 -12.24 5.22
N ASP A 203 6.48 -12.27 5.88
CA ASP A 203 6.54 -12.91 7.18
C ASP A 203 5.90 -12.07 8.28
N TYR A 204 5.00 -12.69 9.05
CA TYR A 204 4.51 -12.13 10.32
C TYR A 204 4.61 -13.21 11.40
N ARG A 205 5.83 -13.76 11.52
CA ARG A 205 6.18 -15.00 12.25
C ARG A 205 5.46 -15.18 13.57
N PRO A 206 5.42 -14.19 14.49
CA PRO A 206 4.87 -14.43 15.81
C PRO A 206 3.42 -14.92 15.71
N ASN A 207 2.57 -14.22 14.95
CA ASN A 207 1.17 -14.61 14.83
C ASN A 207 1.00 -15.94 14.10
N GLU A 208 1.74 -16.17 13.02
CA GLU A 208 1.60 -17.38 12.22
C GLU A 208 2.02 -18.63 13.00
N GLU A 209 3.17 -18.59 13.70
CA GLU A 209 3.64 -19.71 14.50
C GLU A 209 2.69 -20.04 15.66
N TYR A 210 2.20 -19.02 16.36
CA TYR A 210 1.24 -19.25 17.44
C TYR A 210 -0.09 -19.75 16.92
N PHE A 211 -0.59 -19.19 15.83
CA PHE A 211 -1.80 -19.66 15.16
C PHE A 211 -1.68 -21.14 14.81
N LYS A 212 -0.58 -21.55 14.16
CA LYS A 212 -0.28 -22.97 13.84
C LYS A 212 -0.26 -23.86 15.08
N LYS A 213 0.32 -23.42 16.20
CA LYS A 213 0.35 -24.21 17.44
C LYS A 213 -1.03 -24.36 18.08
N ILE A 214 -1.87 -23.33 17.98
CA ILE A 214 -3.21 -23.30 18.58
C ILE A 214 -4.23 -24.04 17.70
N ILE A 215 -4.12 -23.96 16.38
CA ILE A 215 -5.05 -24.64 15.46
C ILE A 215 -5.03 -26.17 15.62
N ASP A 216 -3.93 -26.71 16.16
CA ASP A 216 -3.79 -28.13 16.52
C ASP A 216 -4.70 -28.55 17.69
N LEU A 217 -5.29 -27.60 18.43
CA LEU A 217 -6.25 -27.85 19.51
C LEU A 217 -7.66 -28.24 19.01
N LYS A 218 -7.86 -28.26 17.69
CA LYS A 218 -9.12 -28.59 17.01
C LYS A 218 -10.25 -27.58 17.13
N GLU A 219 -10.56 -27.08 18.32
CA GLU A 219 -11.51 -25.97 18.51
C GLU A 219 -10.76 -24.75 19.05
N SER A 220 -10.85 -23.64 18.32
CA SER A 220 -10.10 -22.44 18.68
C SER A 220 -10.77 -21.17 18.15
N ALA A 221 -10.82 -20.14 18.99
CA ALA A 221 -11.25 -18.80 18.62
C ALA A 221 -10.06 -17.83 18.63
N PHE A 222 -9.98 -16.96 17.64
CA PHE A 222 -8.92 -15.97 17.50
C PHE A 222 -9.51 -14.58 17.31
N LEU A 223 -8.84 -13.59 17.89
CA LEU A 223 -9.11 -12.19 17.60
C LEU A 223 -8.02 -11.65 16.67
N VAL A 224 -8.42 -11.32 15.45
CA VAL A 224 -7.61 -10.72 14.39
C VAL A 224 -7.78 -9.20 14.46
N GLN A 225 -6.66 -8.48 14.53
CA GLN A 225 -6.64 -7.02 14.66
C GLN A 225 -5.82 -6.39 13.54
N ALA A 226 -6.44 -5.47 12.80
CA ALA A 226 -5.75 -4.58 11.87
C ALA A 226 -6.58 -3.31 11.67
N SER A 227 -5.89 -2.19 11.43
CA SER A 227 -6.50 -0.86 11.30
C SER A 227 -7.25 -0.63 9.98
N ASN A 228 -7.04 -1.47 8.98
CA ASN A 228 -7.62 -1.34 7.64
C ASN A 228 -8.27 -2.66 7.21
N VAL A 229 -9.48 -2.59 6.61
CA VAL A 229 -10.26 -3.74 6.13
C VAL A 229 -9.50 -4.60 5.11
N LYS A 230 -8.73 -4.00 4.20
CA LYS A 230 -7.90 -4.72 3.22
C LYS A 230 -6.82 -5.55 3.92
N ILE A 231 -6.22 -5.00 4.97
CA ILE A 231 -5.21 -5.71 5.77
C ILE A 231 -5.85 -6.82 6.59
N GLN A 232 -7.06 -6.59 7.11
CA GLN A 232 -7.85 -7.65 7.74
C GLN A 232 -8.11 -8.80 6.75
N ASP A 233 -8.57 -8.49 5.53
CA ASP A 233 -8.86 -9.47 4.48
C ASP A 233 -7.63 -10.31 4.13
N TRP A 234 -6.50 -9.64 3.87
CA TRP A 234 -5.22 -10.28 3.61
C TRP A 234 -4.75 -11.17 4.78
N LEU A 235 -4.89 -10.72 6.02
CA LEU A 235 -4.50 -11.53 7.19
C LEU A 235 -5.38 -12.75 7.36
N ILE A 236 -6.70 -12.60 7.20
CA ILE A 236 -7.66 -13.70 7.29
C ILE A 236 -7.32 -14.77 6.26
N GLU A 237 -7.08 -14.36 5.01
CA GLU A 237 -6.70 -15.24 3.91
C GLU A 237 -5.44 -16.05 4.27
N ARG A 238 -4.42 -15.37 4.79
CA ARG A 238 -3.18 -16.03 5.25
C ARG A 238 -3.41 -17.00 6.39
N LEU A 239 -4.24 -16.66 7.37
CA LEU A 239 -4.54 -17.53 8.50
C LEU A 239 -5.32 -18.77 8.05
N ILE A 240 -6.30 -18.63 7.15
CA ILE A 240 -7.04 -19.75 6.58
C ILE A 240 -6.10 -20.73 5.88
N TYR A 241 -5.12 -20.25 5.12
CA TYR A 241 -4.16 -21.11 4.43
C TYR A 241 -3.34 -21.99 5.38
N ASN A 242 -3.20 -21.59 6.65
CA ASN A 242 -2.50 -22.34 7.68
C ASN A 242 -3.38 -23.37 8.41
N ILE A 243 -4.69 -23.40 8.12
CA ILE A 243 -5.61 -24.39 8.69
C ILE A 243 -5.51 -25.68 7.85
N PRO A 244 -5.24 -26.86 8.47
CA PRO A 244 -5.13 -28.12 7.75
C PRO A 244 -6.36 -28.43 6.89
N ASN A 245 -6.16 -28.78 5.62
CA ASN A 245 -7.21 -29.09 4.63
C ASN A 245 -8.22 -27.95 4.35
N SER A 246 -7.84 -26.69 4.60
CA SER A 246 -8.69 -25.53 4.31
C SER A 246 -8.88 -25.25 2.83
N LEU A 247 -8.02 -25.73 1.95
CA LEU A 247 -8.12 -25.50 0.49
C LEU A 247 -9.43 -25.97 -0.15
N HIS A 248 -10.16 -26.86 0.54
CA HIS A 248 -11.48 -27.36 0.12
C HIS A 248 -12.62 -26.88 1.00
N THR A 249 -12.33 -25.96 1.93
CA THR A 249 -13.30 -25.44 2.90
C THR A 249 -13.54 -23.97 2.61
N ASN A 250 -14.77 -23.65 2.22
CA ASN A 250 -15.21 -22.26 2.11
C ASN A 250 -15.47 -21.71 3.53
N PRO A 251 -14.82 -20.63 3.95
CA PRO A 251 -15.12 -20.00 5.23
C PRO A 251 -16.53 -19.39 5.25
N TYR A 252 -17.14 -19.37 6.42
CA TYR A 252 -18.44 -18.75 6.69
C TYR A 252 -18.20 -17.28 7.08
N PHE A 253 -18.47 -16.36 6.16
CA PHE A 253 -18.30 -14.92 6.41
C PHE A 253 -19.60 -14.30 6.92
N ILE A 254 -19.54 -13.69 8.10
CA ILE A 254 -20.65 -12.96 8.70
C ILE A 254 -20.23 -11.52 8.91
N ASN A 255 -20.96 -10.60 8.29
CA ASN A 255 -20.66 -9.16 8.33
C ASN A 255 -21.77 -8.38 9.06
N PHE A 256 -21.44 -7.86 10.23
CA PHE A 256 -22.39 -7.16 11.10
C PHE A 256 -22.68 -5.69 10.71
N GLN A 257 -22.16 -5.22 9.56
CA GLN A 257 -22.50 -3.88 9.05
C GLN A 257 -23.98 -3.73 8.71
N SER A 258 -24.61 -4.83 8.26
CA SER A 258 -25.99 -4.84 7.79
C SER A 258 -26.93 -4.34 8.89
N TYR A 259 -27.86 -3.45 8.54
CA TYR A 259 -28.84 -2.93 9.49
C TYR A 259 -29.78 -4.02 10.01
N ALA A 260 -30.05 -5.05 9.18
CA ALA A 260 -30.92 -6.18 9.52
C ALA A 260 -30.42 -6.90 10.79
N ILE A 261 -29.17 -7.37 10.77
CA ILE A 261 -28.56 -8.13 11.87
C ILE A 261 -28.47 -7.32 13.17
N ARG A 262 -28.31 -5.99 13.07
CA ARG A 262 -28.19 -5.11 14.26
C ARG A 262 -29.50 -4.93 15.01
N GLY A 263 -30.63 -5.01 14.31
CA GLY A 263 -31.96 -4.83 14.90
C GLY A 263 -32.66 -6.15 15.25
N ASN A 264 -32.27 -7.25 14.61
CA ASN A 264 -32.91 -8.55 14.77
C ASN A 264 -31.88 -9.68 14.71
N LEU A 265 -31.66 -10.35 15.84
CA LEU A 265 -30.75 -11.48 15.90
C LEU A 265 -31.21 -12.67 15.05
N GLU A 266 -32.50 -12.81 14.74
CA GLU A 266 -32.94 -13.88 13.82
C GLU A 266 -32.27 -13.76 12.45
N ASP A 267 -31.98 -12.54 11.99
CA ASP A 267 -31.27 -12.29 10.74
C ASP A 267 -29.81 -12.77 10.80
N PHE A 268 -29.21 -12.86 11.99
CA PHE A 268 -27.88 -13.48 12.17
C PHE A 268 -27.91 -14.96 11.82
N TRP A 269 -28.95 -15.69 12.24
CA TRP A 269 -29.08 -17.12 11.90
C TRP A 269 -29.33 -17.32 10.41
N GLN A 270 -30.02 -16.38 9.77
CA GLN A 270 -30.25 -16.39 8.33
C GLN A 270 -28.96 -16.32 7.50
N GLU A 271 -27.90 -15.68 7.98
CA GLU A 271 -26.60 -15.64 7.29
C GLU A 271 -26.01 -17.05 7.08
N PHE A 272 -26.37 -18.02 7.94
CA PHE A 272 -25.92 -19.40 7.81
C PHE A 272 -26.70 -20.21 6.76
N THR A 273 -27.87 -19.74 6.28
CA THR A 273 -28.69 -20.47 5.28
C THR A 273 -28.03 -20.61 3.91
N THR A 274 -27.08 -19.73 3.61
CA THR A 274 -26.31 -19.81 2.37
C THR A 274 -25.49 -21.10 2.27
N ILE A 275 -25.24 -21.77 3.40
CA ILE A 275 -24.32 -22.90 3.51
C ILE A 275 -24.91 -24.05 4.35
N SER A 276 -25.92 -23.79 5.18
CA SER A 276 -26.68 -24.79 5.92
C SER A 276 -27.87 -25.29 5.09
N THR A 277 -28.22 -26.58 5.23
CA THR A 277 -29.43 -27.14 4.59
C THR A 277 -30.70 -26.91 5.39
N VAL A 278 -30.65 -26.14 6.48
CA VAL A 278 -31.77 -25.93 7.39
C VAL A 278 -32.77 -24.93 6.79
N GLU A 279 -34.00 -25.40 6.55
CA GLU A 279 -35.15 -24.55 6.24
C GLU A 279 -35.67 -23.92 7.53
N ASN A 280 -35.46 -22.61 7.71
CA ASN A 280 -35.71 -21.82 8.93
C ASN A 280 -34.66 -22.02 10.04
N PRO A 281 -33.49 -21.39 9.90
CA PRO A 281 -32.41 -21.51 10.87
C PRO A 281 -32.81 -20.94 12.22
N THR A 282 -32.57 -21.73 13.26
CA THR A 282 -32.57 -21.31 14.67
C THR A 282 -31.15 -21.51 15.19
N GLN A 283 -30.83 -20.94 16.35
CA GLN A 283 -29.53 -21.16 16.97
C GLN A 283 -29.22 -22.67 17.11
N GLU A 284 -30.16 -23.47 17.62
CA GLU A 284 -29.97 -24.90 17.86
C GLU A 284 -29.78 -25.69 16.56
N SER A 285 -30.58 -25.42 15.53
CA SER A 285 -30.49 -26.13 14.26
C SER A 285 -29.20 -25.80 13.49
N ILE A 286 -28.73 -24.56 13.58
CA ILE A 286 -27.41 -24.18 13.03
C ILE A 286 -26.27 -24.85 13.79
N ILE A 287 -26.33 -24.92 15.12
CA ILE A 287 -25.32 -25.61 15.93
C ILE A 287 -25.27 -27.10 15.54
N GLU A 288 -26.42 -27.76 15.42
CA GLU A 288 -26.50 -29.17 15.02
C GLU A 288 -25.92 -29.41 13.62
N ASP A 289 -26.31 -28.61 12.64
CA ASP A 289 -25.82 -28.74 11.26
C ASP A 289 -24.30 -28.49 11.17
N LEU A 290 -23.80 -27.40 11.78
CA LEU A 290 -22.37 -27.10 11.79
C LEU A 290 -21.56 -28.19 12.52
N ALA A 291 -22.07 -28.73 13.62
CA ALA A 291 -21.41 -29.82 14.33
C ALA A 291 -21.34 -31.09 13.46
N ASN A 292 -22.43 -31.43 12.76
CA ASN A 292 -22.46 -32.56 11.82
C ASN A 292 -21.48 -32.37 10.66
N LEU A 293 -21.43 -31.19 10.05
CA LEU A 293 -20.44 -30.86 9.00
C LEU A 293 -19.00 -30.96 9.54
N CYS A 294 -18.77 -30.49 10.76
CA CYS A 294 -17.48 -30.55 11.46
C CYS A 294 -17.05 -32.00 11.78
N GLN A 295 -17.85 -33.03 11.56
CA GLN A 295 -17.34 -34.41 11.65
C GLN A 295 -16.32 -34.71 10.54
N ASN A 296 -16.51 -34.12 9.36
CA ASN A 296 -15.88 -34.57 8.12
C ASN A 296 -14.95 -33.55 7.47
N LYS A 297 -15.11 -32.26 7.76
CA LYS A 297 -14.32 -31.16 7.19
C LYS A 297 -14.11 -30.05 8.22
N PRO A 298 -13.07 -29.21 8.06
CA PRO A 298 -12.95 -27.98 8.82
C PRO A 298 -14.19 -27.09 8.66
N ILE A 299 -14.52 -26.34 9.70
CA ILE A 299 -15.53 -25.29 9.73
C ILE A 299 -14.83 -24.02 10.22
N ILE A 300 -14.85 -22.98 9.39
CA ILE A 300 -14.13 -21.72 9.65
C ILE A 300 -15.16 -20.59 9.64
N ILE A 301 -15.49 -20.04 10.80
CA ILE A 301 -16.44 -18.94 10.94
C ILE A 301 -15.66 -17.64 11.09
N ILE A 302 -16.00 -16.63 10.30
CA ILE A 302 -15.32 -15.34 10.24
C ILE A 302 -16.34 -14.26 10.53
N MET A 303 -16.17 -13.58 11.65
CA MET A 303 -17.07 -12.54 12.13
C MET A 303 -16.41 -11.17 12.00
N ARG A 304 -17.01 -10.29 11.20
CA ARG A 304 -16.45 -8.97 10.89
C ARG A 304 -17.29 -7.85 11.44
N GLN A 305 -16.62 -6.75 11.80
CA GLN A 305 -17.26 -5.53 12.24
C GLN A 305 -18.14 -5.75 13.49
N LEU A 306 -17.65 -6.57 14.42
CA LEU A 306 -18.30 -6.79 15.72
C LEU A 306 -18.44 -5.49 16.53
N ASN A 307 -17.71 -4.44 16.15
CA ASN A 307 -17.84 -3.09 16.68
C ASN A 307 -19.21 -2.45 16.42
N PHE A 308 -20.09 -3.03 15.60
CA PHE A 308 -21.47 -2.56 15.47
C PHE A 308 -22.45 -3.21 16.44
N LEU A 309 -22.04 -4.25 17.16
CA LEU A 309 -22.90 -4.97 18.09
C LEU A 309 -22.87 -4.33 19.48
N ASP A 310 -23.97 -4.49 20.21
CA ASP A 310 -24.04 -4.19 21.63
C ASP A 310 -23.59 -5.41 22.47
N GLN A 311 -23.38 -5.18 23.77
CA GLN A 311 -22.90 -6.24 24.66
C GLN A 311 -23.87 -7.42 24.80
N PRO A 312 -25.20 -7.23 24.89
CA PRO A 312 -26.15 -8.33 24.86
C PRO A 312 -26.01 -9.22 23.62
N THR A 313 -25.88 -8.63 22.43
CA THR A 313 -25.72 -9.40 21.19
C THR A 313 -24.40 -10.16 21.15
N ILE A 314 -23.30 -9.53 21.59
CA ILE A 314 -22.00 -10.20 21.74
C ILE A 314 -22.10 -11.41 22.68
N ASN A 315 -22.84 -11.29 23.78
CA ASN A 315 -23.05 -12.39 24.73
C ASN A 315 -23.85 -13.56 24.13
N ILE A 316 -24.78 -13.29 23.21
CA ILE A 316 -25.52 -14.36 22.52
C ILE A 316 -24.62 -15.08 21.50
N ILE A 317 -23.78 -14.35 20.77
CA ILE A 317 -22.76 -14.94 19.88
C ILE A 317 -21.80 -15.86 20.66
N LEU A 318 -21.44 -15.44 21.87
CA LEU A 318 -20.65 -16.20 22.83
C LEU A 318 -21.34 -17.51 23.24
N ASP A 319 -22.59 -17.43 23.66
CA ASP A 319 -23.38 -18.59 24.07
C ASP A 319 -23.56 -19.57 22.89
N PHE A 320 -23.75 -19.05 21.67
CA PHE A 320 -23.73 -19.85 20.43
C PHE A 320 -22.41 -20.58 20.22
N TRP A 321 -21.29 -19.86 20.29
CA TRP A 321 -19.96 -20.45 20.11
C TRP A 321 -19.68 -21.52 21.17
N GLU A 322 -20.02 -21.26 22.43
CA GLU A 322 -19.84 -22.21 23.53
C GLU A 322 -20.61 -23.50 23.29
N ASN A 323 -21.89 -23.39 22.96
CA ASN A 323 -22.75 -24.55 22.68
C ASN A 323 -22.24 -25.34 21.46
N LEU A 324 -21.78 -24.65 20.40
CA LEU A 324 -21.18 -25.30 19.23
C LEU A 324 -19.90 -26.06 19.56
N VAL A 325 -19.00 -25.47 20.35
CA VAL A 325 -17.78 -26.15 20.80
C VAL A 325 -18.11 -27.38 21.64
N GLN A 326 -19.07 -27.27 22.57
CA GLN A 326 -19.51 -28.39 23.40
C GLN A 326 -20.09 -29.53 22.54
N GLN A 327 -20.95 -29.21 21.57
CA GLN A 327 -21.52 -30.20 20.68
C GLN A 327 -20.48 -30.84 19.76
N VAL A 328 -19.52 -30.07 19.23
CA VAL A 328 -18.42 -30.63 18.43
C VAL A 328 -17.50 -31.54 19.25
N ARG A 329 -17.30 -31.23 20.54
CA ARG A 329 -16.48 -32.05 21.44
C ARG A 329 -17.13 -33.36 21.85
N SER A 330 -18.46 -33.44 21.83
CA SER A 330 -19.18 -34.68 22.14
C SER A 330 -19.22 -35.67 20.96
N LEU A 331 -18.74 -35.28 19.77
CA LEU A 331 -18.70 -36.14 18.59
C LEU A 331 -17.61 -37.22 18.71
N GLU A 332 -18.01 -38.49 18.74
CA GLU A 332 -17.09 -39.63 18.87
C GLU A 332 -16.26 -39.91 17.60
N ASN A 333 -16.82 -39.67 16.42
CA ASN A 333 -16.26 -40.12 15.12
C ASN A 333 -15.65 -38.99 14.27
N ARG A 334 -15.14 -37.93 14.90
CA ARG A 334 -14.59 -36.79 14.15
C ARG A 334 -13.25 -37.13 13.49
N LYS A 335 -13.12 -36.84 12.19
CA LYS A 335 -11.86 -37.00 11.45
C LYS A 335 -10.74 -36.21 12.12
N ILE A 336 -9.53 -36.79 12.16
CA ILE A 336 -8.33 -36.18 12.78
C ILE A 336 -8.07 -34.78 12.25
N GLN A 337 -8.37 -34.54 10.98
CA GLN A 337 -8.15 -33.27 10.29
C GLN A 337 -9.26 -32.22 10.45
N SER A 338 -10.40 -32.59 11.05
CA SER A 338 -11.47 -31.62 11.25
C SER A 338 -11.11 -30.61 12.34
N ARG A 339 -11.53 -29.36 12.12
CA ARG A 339 -11.25 -28.19 12.95
C ARG A 339 -12.50 -27.32 13.02
N LEU A 340 -12.78 -26.74 14.18
CA LEU A 340 -13.76 -25.67 14.35
C LEU A 340 -13.00 -24.39 14.70
N VAL A 341 -13.05 -23.40 13.83
CA VAL A 341 -12.22 -22.19 13.93
C VAL A 341 -13.11 -20.97 13.88
N LEU A 342 -12.99 -20.10 14.87
CA LEU A 342 -13.65 -18.79 14.88
C LEU A 342 -12.59 -17.70 14.72
N LEU A 343 -12.73 -16.86 13.69
CA LEU A 343 -11.91 -15.68 13.47
C LEU A 343 -12.78 -14.44 13.68
N MET A 344 -12.56 -13.74 14.79
CA MET A 344 -13.20 -12.46 15.08
C MET A 344 -12.31 -11.32 14.62
N VAL A 345 -12.86 -10.41 13.83
CA VAL A 345 -12.08 -9.38 13.13
C VAL A 345 -12.54 -8.01 13.60
N VAL A 346 -11.62 -7.27 14.20
CA VAL A 346 -11.89 -5.95 14.79
C VAL A 346 -10.78 -4.95 14.48
N GLU A 347 -11.12 -3.67 14.48
CA GLU A 347 -10.10 -2.63 14.52
C GLU A 347 -9.48 -2.56 15.93
N PRO A 348 -8.16 -2.29 16.06
CA PRO A 348 -7.50 -2.22 17.37
C PRO A 348 -8.15 -1.23 18.34
N LYS A 349 -8.69 -0.12 17.82
CA LYS A 349 -9.38 0.90 18.63
C LYS A 349 -10.69 0.39 19.23
N ASP A 350 -11.39 -0.49 18.50
CA ASP A 350 -12.68 -1.03 18.91
C ASP A 350 -12.51 -2.15 19.93
N PHE A 351 -11.42 -2.91 19.84
CA PHE A 351 -11.09 -3.96 20.80
C PHE A 351 -11.11 -3.44 22.24
N LYS A 352 -10.34 -2.37 22.52
CA LYS A 352 -10.24 -1.79 23.86
C LYS A 352 -11.57 -1.24 24.37
N ASN A 353 -12.35 -0.61 23.50
CA ASN A 353 -13.55 0.11 23.89
C ASN A 353 -14.76 -0.80 24.09
N LYS A 354 -14.85 -1.91 23.34
CA LYS A 354 -16.02 -2.79 23.35
C LYS A 354 -15.78 -4.16 23.96
N PHE A 355 -14.58 -4.70 23.84
CA PHE A 355 -14.33 -6.08 24.24
C PHE A 355 -13.64 -6.22 25.58
N CYS A 356 -12.97 -5.18 26.07
CA CYS A 356 -12.35 -5.16 27.40
C CYS A 356 -13.28 -4.63 28.50
N THR A 357 -14.57 -4.97 28.44
CA THR A 357 -15.57 -4.58 29.44
C THR A 357 -15.75 -5.70 30.48
N PRO A 358 -16.07 -5.39 31.75
CA PRO A 358 -16.33 -6.41 32.77
C PRO A 358 -17.49 -7.36 32.42
N GLU A 359 -18.42 -6.92 31.58
CA GLU A 359 -19.60 -7.68 31.15
C GLU A 359 -19.31 -8.68 30.02
N ASN A 360 -18.13 -8.60 29.40
CA ASN A 360 -17.76 -9.50 28.32
C ASN A 360 -17.34 -10.87 28.86
N LYS A 361 -17.99 -11.94 28.38
CA LYS A 361 -17.67 -13.32 28.80
C LYS A 361 -16.42 -13.89 28.10
N PHE A 362 -15.92 -13.28 27.04
CA PHE A 362 -14.71 -13.75 26.36
C PHE A 362 -13.47 -13.61 27.26
N ASN A 363 -12.70 -14.69 27.37
CA ASN A 363 -11.40 -14.70 28.02
C ASN A 363 -10.31 -14.48 26.97
N PHE A 364 -9.94 -13.20 26.80
CA PHE A 364 -8.92 -12.75 25.85
C PHE A 364 -7.50 -13.09 26.34
N ILE A 365 -6.85 -14.06 25.70
CA ILE A 365 -5.51 -14.55 26.04
C ILE A 365 -4.45 -14.00 25.10
N LYS A 366 -3.47 -13.26 25.63
CA LYS A 366 -2.33 -12.79 24.85
C LYS A 366 -1.32 -13.91 24.59
N LEU A 367 -0.75 -13.94 23.38
CA LEU A 367 0.18 -14.98 22.94
C LEU A 367 1.48 -15.07 23.76
N SER A 368 1.89 -13.97 24.39
CA SER A 368 3.09 -13.91 25.23
C SER A 368 2.90 -14.56 26.61
N GLU A 369 1.69 -14.96 26.98
CA GLU A 369 1.41 -15.47 28.32
C GLU A 369 1.83 -16.94 28.48
N ASN A 370 2.46 -17.27 29.61
CA ASN A 370 2.71 -18.66 30.01
C ASN A 370 1.44 -19.54 29.99
N LYS A 371 0.26 -18.89 30.10
CA LYS A 371 -1.05 -19.50 29.96
C LYS A 371 -1.23 -20.22 28.62
N VAL A 372 -0.77 -19.65 27.50
CA VAL A 372 -0.87 -20.28 26.18
C VAL A 372 -0.09 -21.59 26.14
N ARG A 373 1.13 -21.62 26.70
CA ARG A 373 1.93 -22.86 26.80
C ARG A 373 1.19 -23.94 27.59
N ARG A 374 0.57 -23.57 28.71
CA ARG A 374 -0.22 -24.50 29.54
C ARG A 374 -1.44 -25.04 28.78
N ILE A 375 -2.19 -24.18 28.09
CA ILE A 375 -3.36 -24.59 27.30
C ILE A 375 -2.94 -25.56 26.19
N ILE A 376 -1.87 -25.26 25.46
CA ILE A 376 -1.32 -26.13 24.42
C ILE A 376 -0.91 -27.49 25.00
N GLN A 377 -0.26 -27.51 26.16
CA GLN A 377 0.16 -28.73 26.84
C GLN A 377 -1.04 -29.57 27.33
N GLN A 378 -2.07 -28.92 27.87
CA GLN A 378 -3.27 -29.58 28.39
C GLN A 378 -4.26 -29.98 27.29
N LYS A 379 -4.11 -29.42 26.08
CA LYS A 379 -4.99 -29.64 24.92
C LYS A 379 -6.47 -29.42 25.23
N ASN A 380 -6.79 -28.48 26.12
CA ASN A 380 -8.17 -28.25 26.57
C ASN A 380 -8.47 -26.75 26.69
N PRO A 381 -8.50 -26.01 25.56
CA PRO A 381 -8.94 -24.61 25.60
C PRO A 381 -10.39 -24.56 26.08
N GLN A 382 -10.72 -23.60 26.93
CA GLN A 382 -12.11 -23.38 27.29
C GLN A 382 -12.85 -22.70 26.11
N PRO A 383 -14.16 -22.94 25.90
CA PRO A 383 -14.87 -22.32 24.77
C PRO A 383 -14.78 -20.79 24.76
N GLN A 384 -14.74 -20.16 25.93
CA GLN A 384 -14.56 -18.72 26.10
C GLN A 384 -13.13 -18.21 25.83
N ASP A 385 -12.14 -19.09 25.68
CA ASP A 385 -10.76 -18.69 25.43
C ASP A 385 -10.61 -18.17 23.99
N VAL A 386 -10.24 -16.89 23.87
CA VAL A 386 -9.98 -16.24 22.58
C VAL A 386 -8.52 -15.82 22.53
N PHE A 387 -7.79 -16.33 21.56
CA PHE A 387 -6.36 -16.03 21.40
C PHE A 387 -6.16 -14.73 20.62
N LEU A 388 -5.47 -13.77 21.22
CA LEU A 388 -5.25 -12.45 20.64
C LEU A 388 -4.05 -12.51 19.73
N LEU A 389 -4.29 -12.42 18.42
CA LEU A 389 -3.21 -12.20 17.48
C LEU A 389 -2.73 -10.75 17.60
N SER A 390 -1.41 -10.56 17.50
CA SER A 390 -0.78 -9.24 17.53
C SER A 390 -1.32 -8.38 16.38
N SER A 391 -1.66 -7.13 16.64
CA SER A 391 -2.11 -6.20 15.60
C SER A 391 -1.02 -6.00 14.55
N VAL A 392 -1.37 -6.01 13.26
CA VAL A 392 -0.42 -5.63 12.20
C VAL A 392 -0.45 -4.12 12.06
N GLU A 393 0.46 -3.46 12.77
CA GLU A 393 0.57 -1.99 12.76
C GLU A 393 1.59 -1.52 11.72
N LYS A 394 2.61 -2.33 11.43
CA LYS A 394 3.67 -2.03 10.49
C LYS A 394 4.21 -3.27 9.77
N ILE A 395 4.75 -3.06 8.58
CA ILE A 395 5.59 -4.03 7.86
C ILE A 395 6.91 -3.31 7.57
N SER A 396 8.00 -3.77 8.18
CA SER A 396 9.32 -3.14 8.07
C SER A 396 10.08 -3.56 6.81
N SER A 397 11.13 -2.81 6.46
CA SER A 397 12.08 -3.20 5.41
C SER A 397 12.67 -4.59 5.65
N ASP A 398 12.97 -4.92 6.91
CA ASP A 398 13.56 -6.20 7.30
C ASP A 398 12.58 -7.35 7.08
N ASP A 399 11.28 -7.12 7.28
CA ASP A 399 10.23 -8.11 6.99
C ASP A 399 10.16 -8.42 5.49
N ILE A 400 10.30 -7.38 4.64
CA ILE A 400 10.29 -7.50 3.18
C ILE A 400 11.58 -8.17 2.70
N GLN A 401 12.74 -7.80 3.26
CA GLN A 401 14.01 -8.44 2.96
C GLN A 401 13.95 -9.93 3.27
N THR A 402 13.56 -10.26 4.49
CA THR A 402 13.37 -11.64 4.95
C THR A 402 12.41 -12.42 4.04
N TRP A 403 11.37 -11.77 3.54
CA TRP A 403 10.42 -12.37 2.60
C TRP A 403 11.05 -12.61 1.22
N LEU A 404 11.79 -11.64 0.67
CA LEU A 404 12.51 -11.79 -0.60
C LEU A 404 13.59 -12.86 -0.54
N GLU A 405 14.19 -13.12 0.61
CA GLU A 405 15.20 -14.17 0.80
C GLU A 405 14.60 -15.60 0.85
N LYS A 406 13.26 -15.75 0.89
CA LYS A 406 12.63 -17.08 0.92
C LYS A 406 12.71 -17.76 -0.42
N ASN A 407 13.15 -19.02 -0.43
CA ASN A 407 13.22 -19.86 -1.64
C ASN A 407 11.87 -19.96 -2.36
N GLU A 408 10.76 -20.05 -1.63
CA GLU A 408 9.41 -20.10 -2.18
C GLU A 408 9.06 -18.83 -2.94
N VAL A 409 9.50 -17.68 -2.44
CA VAL A 409 9.29 -16.36 -3.04
C VAL A 409 10.15 -16.22 -4.28
N LEU A 410 11.45 -16.47 -4.16
CA LEU A 410 12.40 -16.40 -5.28
C LEU A 410 12.01 -17.32 -6.44
N SER A 411 11.59 -18.55 -6.14
CA SER A 411 11.17 -19.53 -7.15
C SER A 411 9.92 -19.08 -7.94
N CYS A 412 9.04 -18.29 -7.33
CA CYS A 412 7.85 -17.77 -7.97
C CYS A 412 8.09 -16.47 -8.74
N LEU A 413 8.99 -15.60 -8.25
CA LEU A 413 9.22 -14.29 -8.84
C LEU A 413 10.27 -14.30 -9.96
N ASN A 414 11.19 -15.27 -9.98
CA ASN A 414 12.26 -15.38 -10.97
C ASN A 414 13.06 -14.06 -11.11
N LEU A 415 13.31 -13.39 -9.97
CA LEU A 415 14.11 -12.18 -9.90
C LEU A 415 15.59 -12.56 -9.93
N ASN A 416 16.43 -11.73 -10.55
CA ASN A 416 17.88 -11.89 -10.47
C ASN A 416 18.43 -11.18 -9.24
N ASP A 417 19.58 -11.63 -8.74
CA ASP A 417 20.21 -11.10 -7.52
C ASP A 417 20.48 -9.59 -7.62
N SER A 418 20.91 -9.11 -8.80
CA SER A 418 21.17 -7.68 -9.02
C SER A 418 19.91 -6.82 -8.85
N TYR A 419 18.73 -7.32 -9.23
CA TYR A 419 17.47 -6.62 -9.06
C TYR A 419 17.00 -6.67 -7.61
N ILE A 420 17.21 -7.79 -6.91
CA ILE A 420 16.94 -7.90 -5.47
C ILE A 420 17.81 -6.90 -4.71
N ASP A 421 19.11 -6.84 -5.00
CA ASP A 421 20.03 -5.87 -4.39
C ASP A 421 19.56 -4.44 -4.63
N LYS A 422 19.09 -4.13 -5.84
CA LYS A 422 18.53 -2.81 -6.15
C LYS A 422 17.25 -2.53 -5.38
N LEU A 423 16.34 -3.50 -5.26
CA LEU A 423 15.12 -3.37 -4.46
C LEU A 423 15.48 -3.06 -3.00
N LEU A 424 16.34 -3.88 -2.41
CA LEU A 424 16.72 -3.80 -0.99
C LEU A 424 17.50 -2.53 -0.65
N ASN A 425 18.41 -2.08 -1.52
CA ASN A 425 19.30 -0.96 -1.20
C ASN A 425 18.73 0.41 -1.63
N ASN A 426 17.87 0.45 -2.65
CA ASN A 426 17.45 1.73 -3.26
C ASN A 426 15.94 1.98 -3.23
N ILE A 427 15.10 0.94 -3.20
CA ILE A 427 13.65 1.10 -3.37
C ILE A 427 12.91 0.89 -2.05
N ILE A 428 13.11 -0.27 -1.41
CA ILE A 428 12.44 -0.65 -0.15
C ILE A 428 12.73 0.31 1.00
N PRO A 429 13.96 0.84 1.19
CA PRO A 429 14.23 1.81 2.26
C PRO A 429 13.40 3.09 2.17
N CYS A 430 12.86 3.41 0.99
CA CYS A 430 12.02 4.58 0.75
C CYS A 430 10.51 4.30 0.95
N TRP A 431 10.11 3.06 1.26
CA TRP A 431 8.72 2.71 1.47
C TRP A 431 8.25 3.13 2.87
N SER A 432 6.99 3.58 2.99
CA SER A 432 6.37 3.73 4.31
C SER A 432 6.19 2.35 4.96
N ASP A 433 6.23 2.27 6.28
CA ASP A 433 5.99 1.04 7.03
C ASP A 433 4.50 0.69 7.23
N ILE A 434 3.59 1.56 6.76
CA ILE A 434 2.14 1.33 6.80
C ILE A 434 1.78 0.08 5.96
N PRO A 435 1.15 -0.95 6.55
CA PRO A 435 0.96 -2.25 5.89
C PRO A 435 0.29 -2.18 4.51
N GLU A 436 -0.75 -1.36 4.35
CA GLU A 436 -1.46 -1.19 3.06
C GLU A 436 -0.57 -0.60 1.98
N ASN A 437 0.22 0.41 2.32
CA ASN A 437 1.16 1.02 1.39
C ASN A 437 2.26 0.02 1.03
N VAL A 438 2.78 -0.75 1.99
CA VAL A 438 3.79 -1.78 1.71
C VAL A 438 3.25 -2.84 0.75
N LEU A 439 2.05 -3.38 1.01
CA LEU A 439 1.45 -4.38 0.11
C LEU A 439 1.18 -3.80 -1.29
N THR A 440 0.78 -2.53 -1.37
CA THR A 440 0.58 -1.82 -2.64
C THR A 440 1.90 -1.65 -3.38
N ASN A 441 2.96 -1.20 -2.70
CA ASN A 441 4.29 -1.06 -3.26
C ASN A 441 4.88 -2.40 -3.73
N ILE A 442 4.63 -3.50 -3.01
CA ILE A 442 5.01 -4.85 -3.46
C ILE A 442 4.28 -5.19 -4.77
N CYS A 443 2.96 -4.98 -4.82
CA CYS A 443 2.18 -5.27 -6.01
C CYS A 443 2.64 -4.45 -7.23
N GLU A 444 2.91 -3.17 -7.05
CA GLU A 444 3.33 -2.28 -8.13
C GLU A 444 4.79 -2.48 -8.54
N SER A 445 5.70 -2.54 -7.56
CA SER A 445 7.15 -2.53 -7.82
C SER A 445 7.70 -3.91 -8.12
N ILE A 446 7.18 -4.95 -7.47
CA ILE A 446 7.70 -6.32 -7.56
C ILE A 446 6.83 -7.15 -8.50
N PHE A 447 5.50 -7.07 -8.39
CA PHE A 447 4.60 -7.84 -9.27
C PHE A 447 4.21 -7.12 -10.54
N THR A 448 4.50 -5.82 -10.66
CA THR A 448 4.17 -4.98 -11.82
C THR A 448 2.66 -4.88 -12.08
N PHE A 449 1.84 -4.98 -11.03
CA PHE A 449 0.40 -4.77 -11.10
C PHE A 449 0.11 -3.29 -11.30
N THR A 450 -0.58 -2.97 -12.39
CA THR A 450 -1.01 -1.63 -12.78
C THR A 450 -1.96 -0.98 -11.79
N ASN A 451 -2.81 -1.77 -11.12
CA ASN A 451 -3.73 -1.29 -10.09
C ASN A 451 -3.29 -1.69 -8.67
N GLY A 452 -2.00 -2.00 -8.49
CA GLY A 452 -1.42 -2.35 -7.20
C GLY A 452 -2.19 -3.46 -6.47
N LEU A 453 -2.52 -3.20 -5.20
CA LEU A 453 -3.20 -4.17 -4.33
C LEU A 453 -4.59 -4.57 -4.83
N ALA A 454 -5.29 -3.67 -5.54
CA ALA A 454 -6.65 -3.90 -6.02
C ALA A 454 -6.76 -5.05 -7.03
N GLU A 455 -5.67 -5.40 -7.74
CA GLU A 455 -5.66 -6.53 -8.68
C GLU A 455 -5.84 -7.90 -8.00
N ILE A 456 -5.50 -8.00 -6.72
CA ILE A 456 -5.63 -9.23 -5.93
C ILE A 456 -6.68 -9.16 -4.83
N GLU A 457 -7.15 -7.96 -4.46
CA GLU A 457 -8.21 -7.75 -3.45
C GLU A 457 -9.47 -8.54 -3.76
N ALA A 458 -9.89 -8.57 -5.04
CA ALA A 458 -11.06 -9.33 -5.46
C ALA A 458 -10.92 -10.82 -5.13
N LYS A 459 -9.69 -11.36 -5.09
CA LYS A 459 -9.41 -12.77 -4.84
C LYS A 459 -9.34 -13.12 -3.36
N TRP A 460 -9.34 -12.14 -2.45
CA TRP A 460 -9.40 -12.40 -1.00
C TRP A 460 -10.80 -12.76 -0.50
N ARG A 461 -11.83 -12.44 -1.28
CA ARG A 461 -13.24 -12.54 -0.87
C ARG A 461 -13.93 -13.84 -1.27
N TYR A 462 -13.20 -14.81 -1.84
CA TYR A 462 -13.75 -16.05 -2.38
C TYR A 462 -13.08 -17.28 -1.80
#